data_AF-A0A351FAY0-F1
#
_entry.id   AF-A0A351FAY0-F1
#
_cell.length_a   1.000
_cell.length_b   1.000
_cell.length_c   1.000
_cell.angle_alpha   90.00
_cell.angle_beta   90.00
_cell.angle_gamma   90.00
#
_symmetry.space_group_name_H-M   'P 1'
#
loop_
_entity.id
_entity.type
_entity.pdbx_description
1 polymer ?
#
loop_
_entity_poly.entity_id
_entity_poly.type
_entity_poly.pdbx_seq_one_letter_code
_entity_poly.pdbx_strand_id
1 'polypeptide(L)'
;DYWWPNPEDPDGPYVRRDGETNPANFIAHRQSMIRLSELMGTLVSAYLITKEETYASKAVTHLRAWFVEPKTRMRPSLLYGQAIKGKHTGRSIGIIDTLHLVEVARGAKILCASPSFAVADQKAVKAWFGDYLDWINSHEYGLKEKLHPNNHGVCWSLQASAFADLVGKEEVLAWVRHQFKTVYLSEMMDELGRFPAELKRTKPYGYSLFVIDAMAGVAQIASSETEDLWTFSTENGRSMAKGMAFIYPYVIDKGSWPLQPDVMYWEDWPVRHPSLLFSGIRFGKPDYLDAWESLEADPRTYEVLRNLPLRHPLLWVPPT
;
A
#
# COMPACT_ATOMS: atom_id res chain seq x y z
N ASP A 1 12.02 10.25 5.79
CA ASP A 1 11.19 11.01 6.75
C ASP A 1 11.86 11.17 8.11
N TYR A 2 12.31 10.08 8.74
CA TYR A 2 12.86 10.07 10.09
C TYR A 2 14.36 10.45 10.20
N TRP A 3 14.84 11.31 9.30
CA TRP A 3 16.24 11.72 9.23
C TRP A 3 16.34 13.24 9.37
N TRP A 4 17.13 13.68 10.33
CA TRP A 4 17.20 15.07 10.78
C TRP A 4 18.63 15.61 10.70
N PRO A 5 18.83 16.92 10.51
CA PRO A 5 20.14 17.55 10.68
C PRO A 5 20.76 17.17 12.02
N ASN A 6 22.06 16.90 12.01
CA ASN A 6 22.79 16.64 13.26
C ASN A 6 23.05 17.98 13.96
N PRO A 7 22.52 18.21 15.19
CA PRO A 7 22.76 19.47 15.90
C PRO A 7 24.23 19.68 16.29
N GLU A 8 25.00 18.59 16.40
CA GLU A 8 26.44 18.64 16.77
C GLU A 8 27.35 18.84 15.55
N ASP A 9 26.85 18.55 14.34
CA ASP A 9 27.57 18.74 13.07
C ASP A 9 26.56 19.09 11.96
N PRO A 10 26.20 20.37 11.79
CA PRO A 10 25.15 20.79 10.85
C PRO A 10 25.42 20.44 9.38
N ASP A 11 26.71 20.31 9.01
CA ASP A 11 27.14 19.94 7.66
C ASP A 11 27.28 18.42 7.47
N GLY A 12 27.36 17.69 8.58
CA GLY A 12 27.50 16.24 8.62
C GLY A 12 26.26 15.43 8.19
N PRO A 13 26.39 14.10 8.23
CA PRO A 13 25.31 13.18 7.88
C PRO A 13 24.10 13.33 8.80
N TYR A 14 22.89 13.21 8.23
CA TYR A 14 21.67 13.24 9.03
C TYR A 14 21.61 12.09 10.05
N VAL A 15 20.95 12.33 11.19
CA VAL A 15 20.72 11.36 12.28
C VAL A 15 19.28 10.85 12.27
N ARG A 16 19.08 9.60 12.69
CA ARG A 16 17.75 8.96 12.69
C ARG A 16 16.97 9.31 13.96
N ARG A 17 15.70 9.70 13.82
CA ARG A 17 14.72 9.86 14.91
C ARG A 17 13.43 9.15 14.54
N ASP A 18 13.26 7.92 15.03
CA ASP A 18 12.19 7.03 14.56
C ASP A 18 10.79 7.56 14.92
N GLY A 19 9.91 7.65 13.92
CA GLY A 19 8.54 8.18 14.11
C GLY A 19 8.44 9.71 14.03
N GLU A 20 9.54 10.44 14.17
CA GLU A 20 9.57 11.91 14.07
C GLU A 20 9.79 12.33 12.61
N THR A 21 8.73 12.71 11.91
CA THR A 21 8.82 13.16 10.51
C THR A 21 9.50 14.52 10.43
N ASN A 22 10.63 14.62 9.71
CA ASN A 22 11.28 15.89 9.42
C ASN A 22 10.47 16.70 8.38
N PRO A 23 9.87 17.85 8.75
CA PRO A 23 9.04 18.65 7.87
C PRO A 23 9.83 19.39 6.78
N ALA A 24 11.15 19.51 6.93
CA ALA A 24 12.02 20.17 5.95
C ALA A 24 12.42 19.26 4.78
N ASN A 25 11.97 17.99 4.76
CA ASN A 25 12.23 17.09 3.65
C ASN A 25 11.53 17.58 2.37
N PHE A 26 12.21 17.45 1.23
CA PHE A 26 11.56 17.60 -0.07
C PHE A 26 10.63 16.40 -0.31
N ILE A 27 9.31 16.66 -0.36
CA ILE A 27 8.27 15.63 -0.51
C ILE A 27 7.38 15.80 -1.76
N ALA A 28 7.69 16.76 -2.63
CA ALA A 28 6.79 17.12 -3.75
C ALA A 28 6.54 15.96 -4.71
N HIS A 29 7.54 15.12 -5.02
CA HIS A 29 7.32 13.93 -5.86
C HIS A 29 6.39 12.90 -5.20
N ARG A 30 6.50 12.72 -3.88
CA ARG A 30 5.60 11.83 -3.15
C ARG A 30 4.18 12.37 -3.12
N GLN A 31 4.02 13.68 -2.89
CA GLN A 31 2.71 14.35 -2.96
C GLN A 31 2.07 14.20 -4.33
N SER A 32 2.83 14.36 -5.42
CA SER A 32 2.34 14.11 -6.78
C SER A 32 1.88 12.67 -6.98
N MET A 33 2.57 11.69 -6.38
CA MET A 33 2.20 10.28 -6.51
C MET A 33 0.94 9.93 -5.70
N ILE A 34 0.82 10.46 -4.47
CA ILE A 34 -0.41 10.35 -3.67
C ILE A 34 -1.59 10.98 -4.42
N ARG A 35 -1.39 12.15 -5.02
CA ARG A 35 -2.41 12.83 -5.83
C ARG A 35 -2.78 12.03 -7.07
N LEU A 36 -1.83 11.40 -7.75
CA LEU A 36 -2.14 10.52 -8.88
C LEU A 36 -3.03 9.35 -8.43
N SER A 37 -2.71 8.72 -7.31
CA SER A 37 -3.51 7.64 -6.72
C SER A 37 -4.94 8.08 -6.44
N GLU A 38 -5.11 9.25 -5.81
CA GLU A 38 -6.41 9.85 -5.54
C GLU A 38 -7.21 10.16 -6.82
N LEU A 39 -6.57 10.78 -7.82
CA LEU A 39 -7.20 11.08 -9.11
C LEU A 39 -7.64 9.80 -9.83
N MET A 40 -6.78 8.79 -9.87
CA MET A 40 -7.09 7.52 -10.54
C MET A 40 -8.21 6.78 -9.84
N GLY A 41 -8.15 6.66 -8.51
CA GLY A 41 -9.21 6.04 -7.72
C GLY A 41 -10.55 6.75 -7.89
N THR A 42 -10.57 8.08 -7.82
CA THR A 42 -11.78 8.89 -7.97
C THR A 42 -12.36 8.79 -9.37
N LEU A 43 -11.56 8.99 -10.42
CA LEU A 43 -12.03 8.98 -11.81
C LEU A 43 -12.51 7.59 -12.23
N VAL A 44 -11.81 6.52 -11.84
CA VAL A 44 -12.23 5.16 -12.16
C VAL A 44 -13.48 4.79 -11.37
N SER A 45 -13.59 5.20 -10.11
CA SER A 45 -14.83 5.02 -9.33
C SER A 45 -16.02 5.74 -9.99
N ALA A 46 -15.86 7.01 -10.39
CA ALA A 46 -16.89 7.76 -11.10
C ALA A 46 -17.29 7.08 -12.42
N TYR A 47 -16.31 6.57 -13.19
CA TYR A 47 -16.58 5.78 -14.40
C TYR A 47 -17.38 4.51 -14.09
N LEU A 48 -17.03 3.77 -13.03
CA LEU A 48 -17.74 2.54 -12.67
C LEU A 48 -19.19 2.79 -12.26
N ILE A 49 -19.49 3.91 -11.61
CA ILE A 49 -20.84 4.29 -11.18
C ILE A 49 -21.66 4.81 -12.36
N THR A 50 -21.12 5.80 -13.08
CA THR A 50 -21.87 6.58 -14.08
C THR A 50 -21.85 5.96 -15.48
N LYS A 51 -20.83 5.13 -15.76
CA LYS A 51 -20.49 4.64 -17.10
C LYS A 51 -20.13 5.74 -18.11
N GLU A 52 -19.88 6.97 -17.65
CA GLU A 52 -19.52 8.08 -18.54
C GLU A 52 -18.04 8.05 -18.92
N GLU A 53 -17.77 7.97 -20.22
CA GLU A 53 -16.41 7.88 -20.78
C GLU A 53 -15.54 9.13 -20.51
N THR A 54 -16.14 10.27 -20.12
CA THR A 54 -15.38 11.48 -19.74
C THR A 54 -14.42 11.20 -18.58
N TYR A 55 -14.85 10.40 -17.59
CA TYR A 55 -14.02 10.04 -16.44
C TYR A 55 -12.89 9.07 -16.83
N ALA A 56 -13.21 8.06 -17.65
CA ALA A 56 -12.24 7.11 -18.18
C ALA A 56 -11.17 7.82 -19.04
N SER A 57 -11.59 8.67 -19.98
CA SER A 57 -10.71 9.48 -20.83
C SER A 57 -9.77 10.39 -20.01
N LYS A 58 -10.29 11.00 -18.93
CA LYS A 58 -9.46 11.82 -18.04
C LYS A 58 -8.44 10.97 -17.26
N ALA A 59 -8.84 9.80 -16.78
CA ALA A 59 -7.92 8.88 -16.10
C ALA A 59 -6.80 8.40 -17.06
N VAL A 60 -7.15 8.06 -18.31
CA VAL A 60 -6.17 7.70 -19.35
C VAL A 60 -5.18 8.84 -19.62
N THR A 61 -5.62 10.10 -19.60
CA THR A 61 -4.72 11.25 -19.73
C THR A 61 -3.65 11.26 -18.63
N HIS A 62 -4.03 10.96 -17.39
CA HIS A 62 -3.08 10.87 -16.27
C HIS A 62 -2.12 9.68 -16.41
N LEU A 63 -2.62 8.50 -16.82
CA LEU A 63 -1.78 7.34 -17.09
C LEU A 63 -0.74 7.64 -18.18
N ARG A 64 -1.15 8.26 -19.29
CA ARG A 64 -0.24 8.65 -20.39
C ARG A 64 0.82 9.63 -19.90
N ALA A 65 0.41 10.68 -19.18
CA ALA A 65 1.34 11.70 -18.69
C ALA A 65 2.38 11.11 -17.72
N TRP A 66 1.97 10.19 -16.83
CA TRP A 66 2.88 9.66 -15.82
C TRP A 66 3.79 8.54 -16.34
N PHE A 67 3.32 7.71 -17.26
CA PHE A 67 4.02 6.47 -17.63
C PHE A 67 4.56 6.45 -19.07
N VAL A 68 3.98 7.24 -19.98
CA VAL A 68 4.23 7.08 -21.43
C VAL A 68 4.92 8.31 -22.02
N GLU A 69 4.36 9.50 -21.79
CA GLU A 69 4.79 10.74 -22.44
C GLU A 69 6.26 11.07 -22.12
N PRO A 70 7.18 11.10 -23.11
CA PRO A 70 8.61 11.28 -22.86
C PRO A 70 8.97 12.52 -22.04
N LYS A 71 8.19 13.61 -22.16
CA LYS A 71 8.46 14.86 -21.44
C LYS A 71 8.12 14.80 -19.95
N THR A 72 7.24 13.90 -19.54
CA THR A 72 6.69 13.88 -18.17
C THR A 72 6.81 12.52 -17.47
N ARG A 73 7.11 11.45 -18.22
CA ARG A 73 7.12 10.10 -17.67
C ARG A 73 8.09 9.94 -16.52
N MET A 74 7.64 9.30 -15.46
CA MET A 74 8.50 8.76 -14.42
C MET A 74 9.31 7.61 -15.02
N ARG A 75 10.59 7.48 -14.67
CA ARG A 75 11.37 6.28 -15.05
C ARG A 75 10.93 5.09 -14.17
N PRO A 76 10.86 3.87 -14.70
CA PRO A 76 10.45 2.68 -13.92
C PRO A 76 11.59 2.20 -13.00
N SER A 77 12.10 3.08 -12.13
CA SER A 77 13.10 2.75 -11.11
C SER A 77 13.07 3.76 -9.96
N LEU A 78 13.47 3.31 -8.77
CA LEU A 78 13.53 4.13 -7.54
C LEU A 78 14.96 4.30 -7.02
N LEU A 79 15.91 4.58 -7.92
CA LEU A 79 17.33 4.75 -7.58
C LEU A 79 17.60 5.88 -6.57
N TYR A 80 16.71 6.86 -6.48
CA TYR A 80 16.82 8.02 -5.60
C TYR A 80 15.75 8.05 -4.49
N GLY A 81 15.09 6.92 -4.26
CA GLY A 81 14.04 6.79 -3.25
C GLY A 81 14.60 6.99 -1.84
N GLN A 82 14.00 7.93 -1.10
CA GLN A 82 14.35 8.26 0.29
C GLN A 82 15.86 8.45 0.55
N ALA A 83 16.52 9.25 -0.29
CA ALA A 83 17.88 9.73 -0.07
C ALA A 83 18.08 10.34 1.34
N ILE A 84 19.30 10.26 1.86
CA ILE A 84 19.69 10.80 3.18
C ILE A 84 20.98 11.60 3.01
N LYS A 85 20.94 12.90 3.35
CA LYS A 85 22.11 13.79 3.29
C LYS A 85 23.30 13.14 4.01
N GLY A 86 24.43 13.05 3.31
CA GLY A 86 25.69 12.51 3.82
C GLY A 86 25.71 10.99 4.04
N LYS A 87 24.69 10.22 3.59
CA LYS A 87 24.69 8.75 3.75
C LYS A 87 24.34 7.98 2.49
N HIS A 88 23.23 8.33 1.84
CA HIS A 88 22.67 7.53 0.75
C HIS A 88 22.01 8.43 -0.31
N THR A 89 22.26 8.16 -1.58
CA THR A 89 21.55 8.81 -2.71
C THR A 89 20.20 8.19 -2.99
N GLY A 90 19.97 6.96 -2.51
CA GLY A 90 18.71 6.22 -2.50
C GLY A 90 18.87 4.91 -1.71
N ARG A 91 17.77 4.20 -1.45
CA ARG A 91 17.79 2.96 -0.64
C ARG A 91 16.54 2.11 -0.83
N SER A 92 16.63 0.82 -0.48
CA SER A 92 15.52 -0.16 -0.55
C SER A 92 14.22 0.34 0.06
N ILE A 93 14.30 0.89 1.28
CA ILE A 93 13.17 1.41 2.08
C ILE A 93 12.37 2.49 1.31
N GLY A 94 12.96 3.12 0.30
CA GLY A 94 12.28 4.08 -0.56
C GLY A 94 11.22 3.47 -1.48
N ILE A 95 11.26 2.17 -1.75
CA ILE A 95 10.29 1.47 -2.62
C ILE A 95 8.87 1.56 -2.07
N ILE A 96 8.70 1.72 -0.76
CA ILE A 96 7.38 1.96 -0.16
C ILE A 96 6.71 3.24 -0.67
N ASP A 97 7.46 4.21 -1.21
CA ASP A 97 6.88 5.45 -1.74
C ASP A 97 6.01 5.18 -2.98
N THR A 98 6.27 4.12 -3.76
CA THR A 98 5.44 3.70 -4.91
C THR A 98 4.23 2.86 -4.54
N LEU A 99 3.98 2.62 -3.25
CA LEU A 99 2.79 1.92 -2.77
C LEU A 99 1.49 2.57 -3.27
N HIS A 100 1.49 3.89 -3.48
CA HIS A 100 0.37 4.64 -4.04
C HIS A 100 0.07 4.30 -5.52
N LEU A 101 0.97 3.61 -6.23
CA LEU A 101 0.70 3.13 -7.59
C LEU A 101 -0.17 1.88 -7.63
N VAL A 102 -0.47 1.25 -6.48
CA VAL A 102 -1.33 0.05 -6.39
C VAL A 102 -2.73 0.31 -6.97
N GLU A 103 -3.43 1.33 -6.48
CA GLU A 103 -4.75 1.69 -7.01
C GLU A 103 -4.66 2.24 -8.44
N VAL A 104 -3.55 2.86 -8.82
CA VAL A 104 -3.30 3.30 -10.20
C VAL A 104 -3.25 2.10 -11.15
N ALA A 105 -2.53 1.03 -10.78
CA ALA A 105 -2.44 -0.20 -11.57
C ALA A 105 -3.80 -0.92 -11.66
N ARG A 106 -4.51 -1.04 -10.54
CA ARG A 106 -5.87 -1.60 -10.51
C ARG A 106 -6.83 -0.81 -11.39
N GLY A 107 -6.81 0.52 -11.27
CA GLY A 107 -7.60 1.42 -12.10
C GLY A 107 -7.27 1.27 -13.59
N ALA A 108 -5.98 1.19 -13.95
CA ALA A 108 -5.57 0.93 -15.33
C ALA A 108 -6.09 -0.42 -15.86
N LYS A 109 -6.11 -1.46 -15.03
CA LYS A 109 -6.67 -2.78 -15.40
C LYS A 109 -8.17 -2.68 -15.70
N ILE A 110 -8.94 -2.02 -14.84
CA ILE A 110 -10.38 -1.80 -15.03
C ILE A 110 -10.64 -1.02 -16.32
N LEU A 111 -9.87 0.04 -16.57
CA LEU A 111 -10.00 0.87 -17.76
C LEU A 111 -9.64 0.16 -19.07
N CYS A 112 -8.98 -1.01 -19.04
CA CYS A 112 -8.68 -1.75 -20.28
C CYS A 112 -9.95 -2.15 -21.05
N ALA A 113 -11.11 -2.20 -20.37
CA ALA A 113 -12.41 -2.44 -20.99
C ALA A 113 -13.06 -1.17 -21.60
N SER A 114 -12.55 0.02 -21.29
CA SER A 114 -13.09 1.29 -21.78
C SER A 114 -12.57 1.60 -23.19
N PRO A 115 -13.42 2.07 -24.13
CA PRO A 115 -12.99 2.56 -25.43
C PRO A 115 -12.07 3.78 -25.35
N SER A 116 -12.10 4.54 -24.25
CA SER A 116 -11.21 5.68 -24.03
C SER A 116 -9.76 5.27 -23.79
N PHE A 117 -9.50 4.01 -23.41
CA PHE A 117 -8.14 3.50 -23.21
C PHE A 117 -7.69 2.72 -24.44
N ALA A 118 -7.17 3.42 -25.45
CA ALA A 118 -6.72 2.79 -26.69
C ALA A 118 -5.69 1.68 -26.45
N VAL A 119 -5.75 0.60 -27.24
CA VAL A 119 -4.87 -0.59 -27.09
C VAL A 119 -3.38 -0.23 -27.08
N ALA A 120 -2.97 0.76 -27.88
CA ALA A 120 -1.59 1.24 -27.90
C ALA A 120 -1.17 1.85 -26.54
N ASP A 121 -2.05 2.63 -25.91
CA ASP A 121 -1.79 3.22 -24.61
C ASP A 121 -1.84 2.16 -23.50
N GLN A 122 -2.76 1.20 -23.59
CA GLN A 122 -2.79 0.06 -22.66
C GLN A 122 -1.45 -0.68 -22.67
N LYS A 123 -0.92 -0.97 -23.87
CA LYS A 123 0.37 -1.65 -24.03
C LYS A 123 1.51 -0.82 -23.45
N ALA A 124 1.53 0.49 -23.70
CA ALA A 124 2.58 1.38 -23.21
C ALA A 124 2.57 1.52 -21.67
N VAL A 125 1.39 1.66 -21.06
CA VAL A 125 1.23 1.71 -19.61
C VAL A 125 1.62 0.37 -18.97
N LYS A 126 1.14 -0.75 -19.53
CA LYS A 126 1.53 -2.10 -19.06
C LYS A 126 3.03 -2.35 -19.19
N ALA A 127 3.67 -1.86 -20.25
CA ALA A 127 5.12 -1.96 -20.40
C ALA A 127 5.86 -1.26 -19.24
N TRP A 128 5.44 -0.04 -18.85
CA TRP A 128 6.04 0.65 -17.71
C TRP A 128 5.90 -0.13 -16.40
N PHE A 129 4.71 -0.66 -16.11
CA PHE A 129 4.48 -1.47 -14.91
C PHE A 129 5.25 -2.80 -14.96
N GLY A 130 5.39 -3.40 -16.14
CA GLY A 130 6.20 -4.59 -16.36
C GLY A 130 7.68 -4.32 -16.08
N ASP A 131 8.24 -3.24 -16.64
CA ASP A 131 9.61 -2.80 -16.43
C ASP A 131 9.88 -2.48 -14.95
N TYR A 132 8.95 -1.80 -14.28
CA TYR A 132 9.10 -1.46 -12.87
C TYR A 132 9.01 -2.71 -11.98
N LEU A 133 8.09 -3.63 -12.29
CA LEU A 133 7.98 -4.91 -11.60
C LEU A 133 9.26 -5.74 -11.73
N ASP A 134 9.86 -5.77 -12.93
CA ASP A 134 11.15 -6.43 -13.15
C ASP A 134 12.27 -5.74 -12.37
N TRP A 135 12.27 -4.41 -12.30
CA TRP A 135 13.25 -3.66 -11.52
C TRP A 135 13.15 -3.94 -10.02
N ILE A 136 11.95 -3.89 -9.41
CA ILE A 136 11.77 -4.20 -7.98
C ILE A 136 12.03 -5.67 -7.64
N ASN A 137 12.11 -6.55 -8.65
CA ASN A 137 12.36 -7.98 -8.47
C ASN A 137 13.79 -8.41 -8.84
N SER A 138 14.64 -7.50 -9.33
CA SER A 138 16.01 -7.82 -9.77
C SER A 138 17.08 -6.86 -9.22
N HIS A 139 16.75 -5.59 -9.02
CA HIS A 139 17.68 -4.61 -8.47
C HIS A 139 17.92 -4.87 -6.96
N GLU A 140 19.12 -4.58 -6.46
CA GLU A 140 19.49 -4.81 -5.05
C GLU A 140 18.53 -4.14 -4.05
N TYR A 141 18.03 -2.94 -4.37
CA TYR A 141 17.03 -2.23 -3.58
C TYR A 141 15.71 -3.00 -3.54
N GLY A 142 15.28 -3.51 -4.69
CA GLY A 142 14.09 -4.32 -4.83
C GLY A 142 14.19 -5.61 -4.03
N LEU A 143 15.27 -6.37 -4.21
CA LEU A 143 15.51 -7.63 -3.52
C LEU A 143 15.59 -7.46 -2.00
N LYS A 144 16.24 -6.38 -1.53
CA LYS A 144 16.33 -6.09 -0.09
C LYS A 144 14.97 -5.70 0.50
N GLU A 145 14.15 -4.94 -0.22
CA GLU A 145 12.81 -4.57 0.24
C GLU A 145 11.86 -5.78 0.23
N LYS A 146 11.92 -6.59 -0.84
CA LYS A 146 11.14 -7.83 -1.03
C LYS A 146 11.24 -8.78 0.15
N LEU A 147 12.42 -8.86 0.77
CA LEU A 147 12.73 -9.75 1.90
C LEU A 147 12.76 -9.02 3.25
N HIS A 148 12.29 -7.76 3.32
CA HIS A 148 12.34 -6.99 4.55
C HIS A 148 11.32 -7.54 5.58
N PRO A 149 11.73 -7.88 6.83
CA PRO A 149 10.93 -8.67 7.76
C PRO A 149 9.91 -7.85 8.58
N ASN A 150 9.20 -6.93 7.93
CA ASN A 150 8.17 -6.08 8.53
C ASN A 150 7.21 -5.56 7.42
N ASN A 151 6.42 -4.53 7.71
CA ASN A 151 5.49 -3.90 6.77
C ASN A 151 6.09 -3.57 5.39
N HIS A 152 7.40 -3.30 5.29
CA HIS A 152 8.06 -3.04 4.01
C HIS A 152 7.97 -4.23 3.04
N GLY A 153 8.19 -5.46 3.52
CA GLY A 153 8.04 -6.66 2.70
C GLY A 153 6.60 -6.85 2.24
N VAL A 154 5.64 -6.67 3.15
CA VAL A 154 4.20 -6.75 2.82
C VAL A 154 3.81 -5.69 1.78
N CYS A 155 4.30 -4.46 1.92
CA CYS A 155 4.06 -3.38 0.97
C CYS A 155 4.73 -3.61 -0.39
N TRP A 156 5.89 -4.26 -0.42
CA TRP A 156 6.50 -4.73 -1.66
C TRP A 156 5.58 -5.75 -2.34
N SER A 157 5.08 -6.74 -1.59
CA SER A 157 4.18 -7.76 -2.13
C SER A 157 2.87 -7.19 -2.63
N LEU A 158 2.29 -6.19 -1.95
CA LEU A 158 1.07 -5.53 -2.41
C LEU A 158 1.27 -4.82 -3.76
N GLN A 159 2.39 -4.10 -3.91
CA GLN A 159 2.78 -3.50 -5.19
C GLN A 159 3.00 -4.55 -6.27
N ALA A 160 3.81 -5.57 -5.97
CA ALA A 160 4.11 -6.64 -6.90
C ALA A 160 2.85 -7.37 -7.37
N SER A 161 1.90 -7.66 -6.45
CA SER A 161 0.62 -8.27 -6.79
C SER A 161 -0.21 -7.40 -7.74
N ALA A 162 -0.38 -6.11 -7.44
CA ALA A 162 -1.16 -5.22 -8.30
C ALA A 162 -0.56 -5.06 -9.69
N PHE A 163 0.77 -4.98 -9.78
CA PHE A 163 1.47 -4.81 -11.06
C PHE A 163 1.48 -6.11 -11.86
N ALA A 164 1.70 -7.25 -11.20
CA ALA A 164 1.66 -8.58 -11.81
C ALA A 164 0.26 -8.90 -12.35
N ASP A 165 -0.79 -8.56 -11.60
CA ASP A 165 -2.18 -8.73 -12.01
C ASP A 165 -2.56 -7.88 -13.23
N LEU A 166 -2.00 -6.67 -13.35
CA LEU A 166 -2.19 -5.79 -14.51
C LEU A 166 -1.50 -6.33 -15.78
N VAL A 167 -0.29 -6.88 -15.63
CA VAL A 167 0.57 -7.28 -16.76
C VAL A 167 0.54 -8.79 -17.05
N GLY A 168 -0.17 -9.58 -16.24
CA GLY A 168 -0.39 -11.02 -16.44
C GLY A 168 0.79 -11.90 -16.02
N LYS A 169 1.52 -11.53 -14.97
CA LYS A 169 2.68 -12.28 -14.44
C LYS A 169 2.29 -13.19 -13.26
N GLU A 170 1.66 -14.32 -13.56
CA GLU A 170 1.16 -15.27 -12.54
C GLU A 170 2.28 -15.83 -11.66
N GLU A 171 3.49 -15.99 -12.18
CA GLU A 171 4.65 -16.48 -11.43
C GLU A 171 5.01 -15.56 -10.24
N VAL A 172 4.78 -14.25 -10.39
CA VAL A 172 4.97 -13.28 -9.29
C VAL A 172 3.85 -13.41 -8.26
N LEU A 173 2.61 -13.60 -8.70
CA LEU A 173 1.47 -13.81 -7.80
C LEU A 173 1.63 -15.11 -6.99
N ALA A 174 2.07 -16.19 -7.62
CA ALA A 174 2.39 -17.46 -6.96
C ALA A 174 3.50 -17.29 -5.91
N TRP A 175 4.55 -16.52 -6.21
CA TRP A 175 5.59 -16.19 -5.24
C TRP A 175 5.02 -15.40 -4.06
N VAL A 176 4.18 -14.39 -4.32
CA VAL A 176 3.56 -13.59 -3.24
C VAL A 176 2.64 -14.45 -2.37
N ARG A 177 1.81 -15.34 -2.95
CA ARG A 177 0.98 -16.28 -2.19
C ARG A 177 1.83 -17.17 -1.29
N HIS A 178 2.95 -17.69 -1.80
CA HIS A 178 3.89 -18.46 -0.99
C HIS A 178 4.45 -17.62 0.15
N GLN A 179 5.00 -16.44 -0.15
CA GLN A 179 5.59 -15.53 0.84
C GLN A 179 4.59 -15.11 1.93
N PHE A 180 3.34 -14.86 1.55
CA PHE A 180 2.27 -14.52 2.48
C PHE A 180 2.04 -15.62 3.52
N LYS A 181 1.98 -16.89 3.06
CA LYS A 181 1.78 -18.05 3.91
C LYS A 181 3.00 -18.36 4.78
N THR A 182 4.18 -18.41 4.18
CA THR A 182 5.40 -18.93 4.83
C THR A 182 6.18 -17.90 5.61
N VAL A 183 6.03 -16.61 5.32
CA VAL A 183 6.76 -15.55 6.03
C VAL A 183 5.80 -14.62 6.76
N TYR A 184 4.84 -14.02 6.07
CA TYR A 184 4.03 -12.97 6.71
C TYR A 184 3.12 -13.53 7.80
N LEU A 185 2.45 -14.65 7.54
CA LEU A 185 1.67 -15.34 8.56
C LEU A 185 2.54 -16.24 9.46
N SER A 186 3.45 -17.04 8.89
CA SER A 186 4.16 -18.05 9.71
C SER A 186 5.32 -17.51 10.53
N GLU A 187 5.97 -16.41 10.13
CA GLU A 187 7.17 -15.91 10.83
C GLU A 187 6.96 -14.51 11.43
N MET A 188 6.29 -13.61 10.71
CA MET A 188 6.12 -12.22 11.14
C MET A 188 4.93 -11.99 12.07
N MET A 189 3.89 -12.82 11.97
CA MET A 189 2.72 -12.77 12.86
C MET A 189 2.97 -13.68 14.08
N ASP A 190 2.65 -13.20 15.28
CA ASP A 190 2.68 -14.03 16.49
C ASP A 190 1.39 -14.85 16.67
N GLU A 191 1.34 -15.72 17.68
CA GLU A 191 0.19 -16.60 17.95
C GLU A 191 -1.07 -15.85 18.40
N LEU A 192 -0.95 -14.55 18.70
CA LEU A 192 -2.04 -13.68 19.09
C LEU A 192 -2.55 -12.83 17.91
N GLY A 193 -2.02 -13.01 16.70
CA GLY A 193 -2.40 -12.25 15.51
C GLY A 193 -1.69 -10.91 15.36
N ARG A 194 -0.65 -10.66 16.16
CA ARG A 194 0.07 -9.38 16.18
C ARG A 194 1.26 -9.43 15.26
N PHE A 195 1.75 -8.27 14.83
CA PHE A 195 3.03 -8.15 14.13
C PHE A 195 4.07 -7.52 15.07
N PRO A 196 4.93 -8.31 15.75
CA PRO A 196 5.81 -7.79 16.81
C PRO A 196 6.81 -6.72 16.34
N ALA A 197 7.22 -6.75 15.07
CA ALA A 197 8.09 -5.72 14.50
C ALA A 197 7.42 -4.33 14.47
N GLU A 198 6.09 -4.30 14.27
CA GLU A 198 5.30 -3.07 14.25
C GLU A 198 4.99 -2.56 15.66
N LEU A 199 4.70 -3.47 16.59
CA LEU A 199 4.45 -3.12 18.00
C LEU A 199 5.68 -2.54 18.70
N LYS A 200 6.89 -2.79 18.20
CA LYS A 200 8.15 -2.24 18.73
C LYS A 200 8.47 -0.83 18.24
N ARG A 201 7.65 -0.25 17.36
CA ARG A 201 7.85 1.09 16.79
C ARG A 201 7.36 2.18 17.74
N THR A 202 7.77 3.41 17.48
CA THR A 202 7.30 4.60 18.21
C THR A 202 5.88 5.02 17.84
N LYS A 203 5.29 4.41 16.80
CA LYS A 203 3.88 4.54 16.39
C LYS A 203 3.21 3.16 16.29
N PRO A 204 3.17 2.39 17.38
CA PRO A 204 2.79 0.98 17.32
C PRO A 204 1.33 0.77 16.85
N TYR A 205 0.44 1.73 17.10
CA TYR A 205 -0.95 1.64 16.64
C TYR A 205 -1.06 1.87 15.13
N GLY A 206 -0.53 3.00 14.64
CA GLY A 206 -0.52 3.32 13.21
C GLY A 206 0.21 2.26 12.37
N TYR A 207 1.34 1.71 12.84
CA TYR A 207 2.02 0.62 12.14
C TYR A 207 1.22 -0.69 12.13
N SER A 208 0.46 -0.98 13.20
CA SER A 208 -0.40 -2.17 13.25
C SER A 208 -1.58 -2.07 12.29
N LEU A 209 -2.21 -0.89 12.21
CA LEU A 209 -3.27 -0.59 11.23
C LEU A 209 -2.72 -0.66 9.80
N PHE A 210 -1.55 -0.08 9.56
CA PHE A 210 -0.94 -0.04 8.24
C PHE A 210 -0.57 -1.43 7.71
N VAL A 211 0.06 -2.28 8.53
CA VAL A 211 0.47 -3.62 8.09
C VAL A 211 -0.74 -4.51 7.82
N ILE A 212 -1.81 -4.43 8.64
CA ILE A 212 -2.99 -5.26 8.43
C ILE A 212 -3.79 -4.83 7.19
N ASP A 213 -3.83 -3.53 6.89
CA ASP A 213 -4.37 -3.01 5.63
C ASP A 213 -3.57 -3.50 4.41
N ALA A 214 -2.24 -3.48 4.48
CA ALA A 214 -1.39 -4.00 3.42
C ALA A 214 -1.55 -5.52 3.24
N MET A 215 -1.64 -6.29 4.33
CA MET A 215 -1.92 -7.73 4.31
C MET A 215 -3.27 -8.02 3.65
N ALA A 216 -4.33 -7.30 4.05
CA ALA A 216 -5.66 -7.43 3.47
C ALA A 216 -5.66 -7.09 1.96
N GLY A 217 -4.90 -6.06 1.56
CA GLY A 217 -4.66 -5.75 0.15
C GLY A 217 -4.01 -6.92 -0.60
N VAL A 218 -2.94 -7.51 -0.05
CA VAL A 218 -2.26 -8.66 -0.68
C VAL A 218 -3.23 -9.84 -0.82
N ALA A 219 -3.96 -10.18 0.23
CA ALA A 219 -4.96 -11.25 0.21
C ALA A 219 -6.04 -10.99 -0.86
N GLN A 220 -6.51 -9.75 -1.00
CA GLN A 220 -7.53 -9.39 -1.99
C GLN A 220 -7.05 -9.52 -3.44
N ILE A 221 -5.78 -9.27 -3.74
CA ILE A 221 -5.24 -9.36 -5.11
C ILE A 221 -4.71 -10.76 -5.43
N ALA A 222 -3.95 -11.36 -4.52
CA ALA A 222 -3.18 -12.55 -4.82
C ALA A 222 -3.98 -13.85 -4.64
N SER A 223 -5.12 -13.83 -3.93
CA SER A 223 -6.02 -14.98 -3.83
C SER A 223 -6.53 -15.43 -5.21
N SER A 224 -6.66 -16.73 -5.39
CA SER A 224 -7.35 -17.36 -6.53
C SER A 224 -8.45 -18.31 -6.04
N GLU A 225 -9.21 -18.90 -6.96
CA GLU A 225 -10.20 -19.94 -6.62
C GLU A 225 -9.58 -21.16 -5.93
N THR A 226 -8.32 -21.47 -6.24
CA THR A 226 -7.60 -22.65 -5.71
C THR A 226 -6.68 -22.32 -4.54
N GLU A 227 -6.27 -21.06 -4.39
CA GLU A 227 -5.40 -20.60 -3.31
C GLU A 227 -5.95 -19.31 -2.70
N ASP A 228 -6.89 -19.43 -1.78
CA ASP A 228 -7.46 -18.29 -1.07
C ASP A 228 -6.68 -17.95 0.22
N LEU A 229 -6.00 -16.80 0.21
CA LEU A 229 -5.24 -16.28 1.34
C LEU A 229 -6.13 -15.81 2.51
N TRP A 230 -7.41 -15.51 2.28
CA TRP A 230 -8.34 -15.10 3.35
C TRP A 230 -8.70 -16.27 4.27
N THR A 231 -8.87 -17.46 3.70
CA THR A 231 -9.29 -18.68 4.42
C THR A 231 -8.11 -19.56 4.84
N PHE A 232 -6.90 -19.26 4.37
CA PHE A 232 -5.69 -19.93 4.80
C PHE A 232 -5.39 -19.70 6.30
N SER A 233 -4.96 -20.76 6.98
CA SER A 233 -4.43 -20.73 8.34
C SER A 233 -3.19 -21.61 8.43
N THR A 234 -2.20 -21.17 9.19
CA THR A 234 -1.08 -22.00 9.60
C THR A 234 -1.54 -23.07 10.61
N GLU A 235 -0.71 -24.09 10.85
CA GLU A 235 -0.98 -25.15 11.83
C GLU A 235 -1.21 -24.61 13.25
N ASN A 236 -0.53 -23.51 13.62
CA ASN A 236 -0.69 -22.83 14.90
C ASN A 236 -1.76 -21.71 14.89
N GLY A 237 -2.64 -21.67 13.88
CA GLY A 237 -3.83 -20.82 13.88
C GLY A 237 -3.60 -19.35 13.48
N ARG A 238 -2.45 -19.01 12.88
CA ARG A 238 -2.18 -17.68 12.35
C ARG A 238 -2.87 -17.52 11.00
N SER A 239 -3.64 -16.45 10.84
CA SER A 239 -4.50 -16.22 9.68
C SER A 239 -4.90 -14.75 9.59
N MET A 240 -5.49 -14.35 8.45
CA MET A 240 -6.10 -13.02 8.34
C MET A 240 -7.21 -12.79 9.38
N ALA A 241 -8.03 -13.81 9.66
CA ALA A 241 -9.05 -13.73 10.71
C ALA A 241 -8.43 -13.47 12.10
N LYS A 242 -7.29 -14.10 12.41
CA LYS A 242 -6.56 -13.87 13.67
C LYS A 242 -6.00 -12.44 13.75
N GLY A 243 -5.41 -11.94 12.67
CA GLY A 243 -4.92 -10.56 12.60
C GLY A 243 -6.02 -9.52 12.79
N MET A 244 -7.16 -9.71 12.14
CA MET A 244 -8.33 -8.84 12.33
C MET A 244 -8.91 -8.93 13.74
N ALA A 245 -9.01 -10.13 14.31
CA ALA A 245 -9.49 -10.32 15.67
C ALA A 245 -8.60 -9.62 16.72
N PHE A 246 -7.30 -9.49 16.46
CA PHE A 246 -6.39 -8.73 17.31
C PHE A 246 -6.64 -7.22 17.22
N ILE A 247 -6.67 -6.66 16.01
CA ILE A 247 -6.68 -5.19 15.85
C ILE A 247 -8.07 -4.57 16.05
N TYR A 248 -9.13 -5.31 15.68
CA TYR A 248 -10.50 -4.80 15.66
C TYR A 248 -10.98 -4.17 16.98
N PRO A 249 -10.78 -4.80 18.17
CA PRO A 249 -11.21 -4.19 19.43
C PRO A 249 -10.63 -2.79 19.67
N TYR A 250 -9.40 -2.55 19.22
CA TYR A 250 -8.71 -1.26 19.36
C TYR A 250 -9.06 -0.25 18.27
N VAL A 251 -9.74 -0.67 17.21
CA VAL A 251 -10.34 0.24 16.23
C VAL A 251 -11.65 0.79 16.78
N ILE A 252 -12.46 -0.05 17.44
CA ILE A 252 -13.75 0.35 18.02
C ILE A 252 -13.55 1.12 19.33
N ASP A 253 -12.57 0.73 20.14
CA ASP A 253 -12.19 1.42 21.36
C ASP A 253 -10.68 1.71 21.36
N LYS A 254 -10.29 2.82 20.72
CA LYS A 254 -8.90 3.29 20.69
C LYS A 254 -8.31 3.47 22.10
N GLY A 255 -9.13 3.82 23.09
CA GLY A 255 -8.70 4.01 24.48
C GLY A 255 -8.24 2.72 25.16
N SER A 256 -8.67 1.56 24.65
CA SER A 256 -8.25 0.24 25.14
C SER A 256 -6.91 -0.25 24.61
N TRP A 257 -6.23 0.53 23.75
CA TRP A 257 -4.92 0.16 23.19
C TRP A 257 -3.89 -0.11 24.30
N PRO A 258 -3.19 -1.26 24.29
CA PRO A 258 -2.40 -1.71 25.44
C PRO A 258 -0.96 -1.16 25.47
N LEU A 259 -0.52 -0.46 24.43
CA LEU A 259 0.82 0.13 24.34
C LEU A 259 0.76 1.65 24.44
N GLN A 260 1.93 2.28 24.50
CA GLN A 260 2.02 3.73 24.48
C GLN A 260 1.36 4.32 23.23
N PRO A 261 0.69 5.47 23.35
CA PRO A 261 0.19 6.22 22.20
C PRO A 261 1.30 6.52 21.19
N ASP A 262 0.90 6.60 19.92
CA ASP A 262 1.80 6.96 18.83
C ASP A 262 2.42 8.36 19.07
N VAL A 263 3.75 8.48 18.94
CA VAL A 263 4.46 9.75 19.21
C VAL A 263 4.06 10.90 18.27
N MET A 264 3.43 10.59 17.13
CA MET A 264 2.76 11.56 16.27
C MET A 264 1.53 10.94 15.64
N TYR A 265 0.52 11.77 15.36
CA TYR A 265 -0.71 11.42 14.66
C TYR A 265 -1.62 10.41 15.38
N TRP A 266 -1.46 10.24 16.70
CA TRP A 266 -2.34 9.41 17.52
C TRP A 266 -3.82 9.79 17.40
N GLU A 267 -4.11 11.09 17.30
CA GLU A 267 -5.48 11.58 17.18
C GLU A 267 -6.07 11.47 15.78
N ASP A 268 -5.24 11.24 14.77
CA ASP A 268 -5.70 11.09 13.39
C ASP A 268 -6.11 9.65 13.03
N TRP A 269 -5.90 8.69 13.94
CA TRP A 269 -6.32 7.29 13.80
C TRP A 269 -7.47 6.94 14.75
N PRO A 270 -8.28 5.91 14.43
CA PRO A 270 -8.34 5.20 13.15
C PRO A 270 -9.16 5.95 12.08
N VAL A 271 -9.02 5.53 10.83
CA VAL A 271 -9.83 6.01 9.68
C VAL A 271 -10.52 4.83 9.02
N ARG A 272 -11.17 5.03 7.87
CA ARG A 272 -11.87 4.00 7.11
C ARG A 272 -10.91 2.94 6.52
N HIS A 273 -10.40 2.07 7.38
CA HIS A 273 -9.37 1.08 7.08
C HIS A 273 -9.88 -0.01 6.10
N PRO A 274 -9.23 -0.23 4.94
CA PRO A 274 -9.65 -1.21 3.94
C PRO A 274 -9.72 -2.65 4.48
N SER A 275 -8.90 -2.99 5.48
CA SER A 275 -8.93 -4.31 6.11
C SER A 275 -10.29 -4.63 6.74
N LEU A 276 -11.01 -3.64 7.32
CA LEU A 276 -12.35 -3.83 7.85
C LEU A 276 -13.37 -4.17 6.75
N LEU A 277 -13.37 -3.41 5.64
CA LEU A 277 -14.24 -3.67 4.50
C LEU A 277 -14.02 -5.06 3.92
N PHE A 278 -12.75 -5.39 3.62
CA PHE A 278 -12.45 -6.66 2.97
C PHE A 278 -12.75 -7.84 3.89
N SER A 279 -12.34 -7.78 5.15
CA SER A 279 -12.64 -8.86 6.11
C SER A 279 -14.13 -8.96 6.44
N GLY A 280 -14.83 -7.83 6.52
CA GLY A 280 -16.29 -7.78 6.67
C GLY A 280 -17.02 -8.57 5.59
N ILE A 281 -16.65 -8.34 4.33
CA ILE A 281 -17.20 -9.09 3.18
C ILE A 281 -16.74 -10.55 3.20
N ARG A 282 -15.43 -10.80 3.33
CA ARG A 282 -14.84 -12.13 3.18
C ARG A 282 -15.22 -13.10 4.30
N PHE A 283 -15.47 -12.60 5.51
CA PHE A 283 -15.83 -13.41 6.67
C PHE A 283 -17.30 -13.27 7.08
N GLY A 284 -18.11 -12.49 6.35
CA GLY A 284 -19.51 -12.22 6.71
C GLY A 284 -19.64 -11.57 8.10
N LYS A 285 -18.80 -10.57 8.39
CA LYS A 285 -18.74 -9.86 9.67
C LYS A 285 -19.41 -8.48 9.56
N PRO A 286 -20.73 -8.36 9.83
CA PRO A 286 -21.43 -7.09 9.73
C PRO A 286 -20.82 -6.01 10.65
N ASP A 287 -20.44 -6.37 11.87
CA ASP A 287 -19.82 -5.42 12.80
C ASP A 287 -18.54 -4.76 12.23
N TYR A 288 -17.79 -5.45 11.37
CA TYR A 288 -16.61 -4.88 10.71
C TYR A 288 -17.00 -3.87 9.63
N LEU A 289 -18.10 -4.12 8.93
CA LEU A 289 -18.66 -3.20 7.95
C LEU A 289 -19.25 -1.96 8.63
N ASP A 290 -20.02 -2.14 9.70
CA ASP A 290 -20.58 -1.05 10.50
C ASP A 290 -19.47 -0.13 11.04
N ALA A 291 -18.39 -0.74 11.55
CA ALA A 291 -17.20 0.00 11.98
C ALA A 291 -16.59 0.79 10.83
N TRP A 292 -16.37 0.15 9.68
CA TRP A 292 -15.80 0.79 8.49
C TRP A 292 -16.64 1.98 8.00
N GLU A 293 -17.97 1.86 8.01
CA GLU A 293 -18.89 2.94 7.63
C GLU A 293 -18.82 4.13 8.59
N SER A 294 -18.65 3.88 9.89
CA SER A 294 -18.61 4.90 10.95
C SER A 294 -17.35 5.75 11.00
N LEU A 295 -16.25 5.26 10.41
CA LEU A 295 -14.92 5.91 10.48
C LEU A 295 -14.72 6.97 9.38
N GLU A 296 -13.82 7.93 9.66
CA GLU A 296 -13.46 9.02 8.75
C GLU A 296 -13.05 8.47 7.36
N ALA A 297 -13.76 8.91 6.33
CA ALA A 297 -13.65 8.42 4.97
C ALA A 297 -12.60 9.18 4.14
N ASP A 298 -12.44 10.48 4.41
CA ASP A 298 -11.67 11.41 3.58
C ASP A 298 -10.65 12.21 4.41
N PRO A 299 -9.70 11.52 5.09
CA PRO A 299 -8.71 12.19 5.93
C PRO A 299 -7.85 13.16 5.12
N ARG A 300 -7.58 14.34 5.70
CA ARG A 300 -6.76 15.39 5.07
C ARG A 300 -5.31 15.41 5.56
N THR A 301 -5.03 14.77 6.68
CA THR A 301 -3.68 14.71 7.27
C THR A 301 -2.73 13.96 6.34
N TYR A 302 -1.65 14.63 5.94
CA TYR A 302 -0.69 14.10 4.96
C TYR A 302 -0.12 12.73 5.36
N GLU A 303 0.25 12.55 6.64
CA GLU A 303 0.81 11.28 7.10
C GLU A 303 -0.23 10.15 7.06
N VAL A 304 -1.49 10.45 7.37
CA VAL A 304 -2.59 9.48 7.29
C VAL A 304 -2.82 9.07 5.85
N LEU A 305 -2.92 10.04 4.92
CA LEU A 305 -3.00 9.76 3.50
C LEU A 305 -1.84 8.87 3.07
N ARG A 306 -0.60 9.26 3.37
CA ARG A 306 0.59 8.47 3.03
C ARG A 306 0.53 7.02 3.53
N ASN A 307 -0.07 6.76 4.69
CA ASN A 307 -0.21 5.41 5.28
C ASN A 307 -1.57 4.76 5.02
N LEU A 308 -2.41 5.31 4.14
CA LEU A 308 -3.67 4.69 3.71
C LEU A 308 -3.67 4.54 2.19
N PRO A 309 -2.93 3.60 1.59
CA PRO A 309 -2.76 3.55 0.13
C PRO A 309 -3.93 2.91 -0.64
N LEU A 310 -4.88 2.27 0.06
CA LEU A 310 -6.09 1.69 -0.50
C LEU A 310 -7.27 2.49 0.06
N ARG A 311 -7.91 3.32 -0.76
CA ARG A 311 -8.93 4.28 -0.32
C ARG A 311 -10.22 4.23 -1.11
N HIS A 312 -10.24 3.57 -2.27
CA HIS A 312 -11.37 3.62 -3.20
C HIS A 312 -12.03 2.25 -3.33
N PRO A 313 -13.03 1.91 -2.49
CA PRO A 313 -13.66 0.58 -2.45
C PRO A 313 -14.03 -0.02 -3.81
N LEU A 314 -14.54 0.81 -4.73
CA LEU A 314 -14.97 0.38 -6.06
C LEU A 314 -13.83 -0.16 -6.95
N LEU A 315 -12.57 0.08 -6.60
CA LEU A 315 -11.42 -0.54 -7.26
C LEU A 315 -11.08 -1.93 -6.69
N TRP A 316 -11.65 -2.31 -5.54
CA TRP A 316 -11.25 -3.49 -4.76
C TRP A 316 -12.34 -4.54 -4.62
N VAL A 317 -13.58 -4.10 -4.47
CA VAL A 317 -14.75 -4.95 -4.31
C VAL A 317 -15.74 -4.66 -5.44
N PRO A 318 -16.42 -5.69 -6.00
CA PRO A 318 -17.49 -5.46 -6.96
C PRO A 318 -18.56 -4.53 -6.36
N PRO A 319 -19.21 -3.67 -7.16
CA PRO A 319 -20.42 -2.99 -6.70
C PRO A 319 -21.48 -4.06 -6.39
N THR A 320 -22.00 -4.05 -5.17
CA THR A 320 -23.11 -4.91 -4.71
C THR A 320 -24.45 -4.38 -5.16
#